data_AF-A0AAV4FXX7-F1
#
_entry.id   AF-A0AAV4FXX7-F1
#
_cell.length_a   1.000
_cell.length_b   1.000
_cell.length_c   1.000
_cell.angle_alpha   90.00
_cell.angle_beta   90.00
_cell.angle_gamma   90.00
#
_symmetry.space_group_name_H-M   'P 1'
#
loop_
_entity.id
_entity.type
_entity.pdbx_description
1 polymer ?
#
loop_
_entity_poly.entity_id
_entity_poly.type
_entity_poly.pdbx_seq_one_letter_code
_entity_poly.pdbx_strand_id
1 'polypeptide(L)'
;MGWGGSENYGLFRFDLMRSRGNRKNLEIDLHQVHLFDIDVPGKITFKESEILSPGDQFTMFKTPHCTVGVGICYDIRFAEMAQIYANKGCHLLLYPGAFNMTTGPKHWELLQRGRALDNQVYVATASPARDTGAGYVAWGHSCVVDPWGEVIAATDEKESVIYADIDLEKQEEMRKMIPLKQQKRHDLYHSPSMNVDKDRRGDLYQVNS
;
A
#
# COMPACT_ATOMS: atom_id res chain seq x y z
N MET A 1 0.12 -9.12 -12.34
CA MET A 1 1.24 -8.15 -12.19
C MET A 1 2.37 -8.62 -13.07
N GLY A 2 2.76 -7.84 -14.07
CA GLY A 2 3.92 -8.13 -14.91
C GLY A 2 5.02 -7.09 -14.62
N TRP A 3 6.26 -7.55 -14.49
CA TRP A 3 7.43 -6.69 -14.40
C TRP A 3 7.84 -6.33 -15.83
N GLY A 4 7.43 -5.15 -16.30
CA GLY A 4 7.76 -4.65 -17.64
C GLY A 4 8.93 -3.69 -17.58
N GLY A 5 10.05 -4.05 -18.20
CA GLY A 5 11.24 -3.21 -18.28
C GLY A 5 11.09 -2.09 -19.31
N SER A 6 11.17 -0.85 -18.86
CA SER A 6 11.69 0.26 -19.62
C SER A 6 12.33 1.26 -18.64
N GLU A 7 13.66 1.36 -18.71
CA GLU A 7 14.53 2.38 -18.10
C GLU A 7 14.41 2.59 -16.59
N ASN A 8 15.31 1.97 -15.80
CA ASN A 8 15.71 2.31 -14.41
C ASN A 8 14.62 2.58 -13.34
N TYR A 9 13.33 2.38 -13.64
CA TYR A 9 12.22 2.61 -12.73
C TYR A 9 11.34 1.35 -12.69
N GLY A 10 11.05 0.87 -11.48
CA GLY A 10 10.10 -0.22 -11.27
C GLY A 10 8.68 0.30 -11.48
N LEU A 11 8.15 0.18 -12.70
CA LEU A 11 6.81 0.65 -13.04
C LEU A 11 5.75 -0.37 -12.64
N PHE A 12 4.84 0.02 -11.74
CA PHE A 12 3.66 -0.78 -11.41
C PHE A 12 2.42 -0.22 -12.08
N ARG A 13 1.87 -0.97 -13.04
CA ARG A 13 0.61 -0.66 -13.71
C ARG A 13 -0.56 -1.35 -12.99
N PHE A 14 -1.53 -0.55 -12.56
CA PHE A 14 -2.77 -1.05 -11.96
C PHE A 14 -3.91 -0.97 -12.98
N ASP A 15 -4.53 -2.11 -13.30
CA ASP A 15 -5.77 -2.12 -14.08
C ASP A 15 -6.96 -2.28 -13.12
N LEU A 16 -7.65 -1.18 -12.82
CA LEU A 16 -8.88 -1.22 -12.01
C LEU A 16 -10.04 -1.74 -12.86
N MET A 17 -10.41 -3.02 -12.71
CA MET A 17 -11.55 -3.60 -13.44
C MET A 17 -12.88 -3.30 -12.74
N ARG A 18 -13.81 -2.67 -13.45
CA ARG A 18 -15.22 -2.58 -13.02
C ARG A 18 -15.92 -3.94 -13.17
N SER A 19 -16.70 -4.32 -12.16
CA SER A 19 -17.71 -5.37 -12.30
C SER A 19 -18.75 -4.93 -13.34
N ARG A 20 -18.78 -5.65 -14.47
CA ARG A 20 -19.72 -5.53 -15.61
C ARG A 20 -19.66 -4.23 -16.43
N GLY A 21 -19.10 -4.34 -17.64
CA GLY A 21 -19.65 -3.68 -18.83
C GLY A 21 -18.89 -2.49 -19.43
N ASN A 22 -17.93 -1.86 -18.74
CA ASN A 22 -17.14 -0.78 -19.35
C ASN A 22 -15.70 -0.75 -18.82
N ARG A 23 -14.76 -1.23 -19.65
CA ARG A 23 -13.31 -1.17 -19.40
C ARG A 23 -12.80 0.23 -19.73
N LYS A 24 -12.90 1.16 -18.78
CA LYS A 24 -12.00 2.32 -18.79
C LYS A 24 -10.79 1.95 -17.94
N ASN A 25 -9.63 1.85 -18.58
CA ASN A 25 -8.38 1.59 -17.87
C ASN A 25 -7.91 2.91 -17.25
N LEU A 26 -7.69 2.92 -15.94
CA LEU A 26 -6.92 3.97 -15.30
C LEU A 26 -5.47 3.49 -15.25
N GLU A 27 -4.60 4.09 -16.06
CA GLU A 27 -3.16 3.82 -15.97
C GLU A 27 -2.57 4.76 -14.94
N ILE A 28 -2.02 4.20 -13.86
CA ILE A 28 -1.31 4.93 -12.83
C ILE A 28 0.14 4.46 -12.89
N ASP A 29 1.04 5.39 -13.18
CA ASP A 29 2.47 5.15 -13.10
C ASP A 29 2.92 5.36 -11.67
N LEU A 30 3.44 4.29 -11.05
CA LEU A 30 3.91 4.31 -9.68
C LEU A 30 5.36 3.83 -9.62
N HIS A 31 6.20 4.62 -8.95
CA HIS A 31 7.58 4.26 -8.63
C HIS A 31 7.72 4.09 -7.12
N GLN A 32 8.38 3.00 -6.70
CA GLN A 32 8.62 2.72 -5.28
C GLN A 32 9.47 3.82 -4.65
N VAL A 33 8.96 4.46 -3.60
CA VAL A 33 9.62 5.61 -2.97
C VAL A 33 10.79 5.15 -2.10
N HIS A 34 10.60 4.07 -1.34
CA HIS A 34 11.63 3.50 -0.48
C HIS A 34 12.13 2.19 -1.09
N LEU A 35 13.33 2.20 -1.65
CA LEU A 35 13.93 1.01 -2.25
C LEU A 35 14.32 -0.02 -1.18
N PHE A 36 14.20 -1.30 -1.53
CA PHE A 36 14.47 -2.42 -0.65
C PHE A 36 15.98 -2.70 -0.53
N ASP A 37 16.69 -1.87 0.22
CA ASP A 37 18.09 -2.10 0.54
C ASP A 37 18.20 -2.69 1.95
N ILE A 38 18.34 -4.02 2.03
CA ILE A 38 18.51 -4.71 3.30
C ILE A 38 19.73 -5.62 3.29
N ASP A 39 20.37 -5.70 4.45
CA ASP A 39 21.39 -6.70 4.73
C ASP A 39 21.08 -7.34 6.09
N VAL A 40 20.61 -8.58 6.05
CA VAL A 40 20.37 -9.41 7.22
C VAL A 40 21.45 -10.49 7.22
N PRO A 41 22.50 -10.35 8.06
CA PRO A 41 23.66 -11.23 8.04
C PRO A 41 23.28 -12.71 8.08
N GLY A 42 23.78 -13.47 7.10
CA GLY A 42 23.55 -14.91 6.98
C GLY A 42 22.14 -15.32 6.57
N LYS A 43 21.26 -14.38 6.17
CA LYS A 43 19.88 -14.69 5.72
C LYS A 43 19.55 -14.12 4.35
N ILE A 44 19.64 -12.80 4.20
CA ILE A 44 19.29 -12.14 2.94
C ILE A 44 20.02 -10.81 2.82
N THR A 45 20.63 -10.59 1.65
CA THR A 45 21.13 -9.29 1.23
C THR A 45 20.43 -8.96 -0.08
N PHE A 46 19.79 -7.80 -0.15
CA PHE A 46 19.11 -7.32 -1.35
C PHE A 46 19.35 -5.82 -1.45
N LYS A 47 19.76 -5.34 -2.62
CA LYS A 47 19.99 -3.93 -2.91
C LYS A 47 19.27 -3.55 -4.18
N GLU A 48 18.04 -3.10 -4.02
CA GLU A 48 17.21 -2.68 -5.14
C GLU A 48 17.77 -1.40 -5.81
N SER A 49 18.46 -0.56 -5.02
CA SER A 49 19.09 0.68 -5.50
C SER A 49 20.21 0.49 -6.53
N GLU A 50 20.74 -0.72 -6.70
CA GLU A 50 21.74 -0.99 -7.73
C GLU A 50 21.13 -1.02 -9.14
N ILE A 51 19.80 -1.19 -9.23
CA ILE A 51 19.07 -1.38 -10.49
C ILE A 51 17.98 -0.33 -10.67
N LEU A 52 17.33 0.12 -9.59
CA LEU A 52 16.18 1.03 -9.63
C LEU A 52 16.52 2.39 -9.00
N SER A 53 15.87 3.43 -9.52
CA SER A 53 15.85 4.76 -8.91
C SER A 53 14.59 4.95 -8.06
N PRO A 54 14.68 5.58 -6.88
CA PRO A 54 13.52 5.80 -6.01
C PRO A 54 12.52 6.76 -6.67
N GLY A 55 11.24 6.47 -6.49
CA GLY A 55 10.17 7.41 -6.78
C GLY A 55 10.24 8.65 -5.90
N ASP A 56 9.81 9.79 -6.42
CA ASP A 56 9.86 11.07 -5.71
C ASP A 56 8.48 11.63 -5.37
N GLN A 57 7.41 10.87 -5.62
CA GLN A 57 6.01 11.31 -5.48
C GLN A 57 5.18 10.33 -4.66
N PHE A 58 4.16 10.86 -3.99
CA PHE A 58 3.09 10.05 -3.40
C PHE A 58 1.98 9.86 -4.42
N THR A 59 1.31 8.71 -4.38
CA THR A 59 0.29 8.35 -5.37
C THR A 59 -1.03 8.05 -4.69
N MET A 60 -2.05 8.81 -5.10
CA MET A 60 -3.44 8.61 -4.69
C MET A 60 -4.36 8.74 -5.88
N PHE A 61 -5.46 7.99 -5.86
CA PHE A 61 -6.51 8.08 -6.85
C PHE A 61 -7.89 8.00 -6.21
N LYS A 62 -8.88 8.58 -6.87
CA LYS A 62 -10.28 8.52 -6.45
C LYS A 62 -11.02 7.47 -7.24
N THR A 63 -11.74 6.61 -6.54
CA THR A 63 -12.80 5.77 -7.10
C THR A 63 -14.15 6.43 -6.85
N PRO A 64 -15.24 5.94 -7.47
CA PRO A 64 -16.60 6.41 -7.13
C PRO A 64 -16.98 6.23 -5.65
N HIS A 65 -16.28 5.35 -4.92
CA HIS A 65 -16.60 4.99 -3.55
C HIS A 65 -15.66 5.66 -2.53
N CYS A 66 -14.36 5.67 -2.80
CA CYS A 66 -13.36 6.10 -1.84
C CYS A 66 -12.06 6.62 -2.48
N THR A 67 -11.21 7.25 -1.67
CA THR A 67 -9.85 7.65 -2.05
C THR A 67 -8.86 6.56 -1.64
N VAL A 68 -8.03 6.13 -2.58
CA VAL A 68 -7.03 5.08 -2.40
C VAL A 68 -5.63 5.69 -2.46
N GLY A 69 -4.78 5.35 -1.50
CA GLY A 69 -3.36 5.67 -1.49
C GLY A 69 -2.54 4.42 -1.79
N VAL A 70 -1.44 4.56 -2.51
CA VAL A 70 -0.66 3.40 -2.97
C VAL A 70 0.79 3.51 -2.50
N GLY A 71 1.32 2.44 -1.94
CA GLY A 71 2.75 2.23 -1.73
C GLY A 71 3.16 0.88 -2.30
N ILE A 72 4.46 0.66 -2.48
CA ILE A 72 4.97 -0.62 -2.98
C ILE A 72 5.84 -1.27 -1.91
N CYS A 73 5.50 -2.52 -1.58
CA CYS A 73 6.28 -3.46 -0.78
C CYS A 73 6.95 -2.84 0.45
N TYR A 74 8.19 -2.35 0.30
CA TYR A 74 9.00 -1.80 1.38
C TYR A 74 8.45 -0.50 1.96
N ASP A 75 7.67 0.27 1.18
CA ASP A 75 6.96 1.48 1.61
C ASP A 75 6.08 1.24 2.85
N ILE A 76 5.53 0.03 3.02
CA ILE A 76 4.71 -0.30 4.19
C ILE A 76 5.49 -0.19 5.51
N ARG A 77 6.83 -0.21 5.49
CA ARG A 77 7.66 -0.04 6.70
C ARG A 77 7.69 1.39 7.20
N PHE A 78 7.38 2.38 6.36
CA PHE A 78 7.46 3.80 6.68
C PHE A 78 6.09 4.33 7.10
N ALA A 79 5.88 4.48 8.40
CA ALA A 79 4.57 4.84 8.95
C ALA A 79 4.12 6.24 8.51
N GLU A 80 5.07 7.14 8.30
CA GLU A 80 4.88 8.52 7.84
C GLU A 80 4.12 8.57 6.51
N MET A 81 4.39 7.63 5.59
CA MET A 81 3.71 7.56 4.30
C MET A 81 2.21 7.26 4.48
N ALA A 82 1.86 6.30 5.34
CA ALA A 82 0.46 6.00 5.65
C ALA A 82 -0.24 7.18 6.37
N GLN A 83 0.47 7.84 7.29
CA GLN A 83 -0.05 9.02 7.98
C GLN A 83 -0.32 10.17 7.01
N ILE A 84 0.56 10.41 6.03
CA ILE A 84 0.36 11.42 4.98
C ILE A 84 -0.90 11.11 4.18
N TYR A 85 -1.05 9.87 3.72
CA TYR A 85 -2.23 9.44 2.97
C TYR A 85 -3.53 9.62 3.78
N ALA A 86 -3.55 9.16 5.03
CA ALA A 86 -4.71 9.30 5.91
C ALA A 86 -5.07 10.77 6.18
N ASN A 87 -4.05 11.62 6.40
CA ASN A 87 -4.25 13.07 6.58
C ASN A 87 -4.87 13.73 5.34
N LYS A 88 -4.54 13.24 4.13
CA LYS A 88 -5.11 13.68 2.84
C LYS A 88 -6.48 13.06 2.52
N GLY A 89 -7.09 12.32 3.45
CA GLY A 89 -8.45 11.78 3.30
C GLY A 89 -8.50 10.40 2.61
N CYS A 90 -7.39 9.66 2.64
CA CYS A 90 -7.38 8.27 2.18
C CYS A 90 -8.30 7.39 3.05
N HIS A 91 -8.98 6.46 2.39
CA HIS A 91 -9.86 5.49 3.03
C HIS A 91 -9.27 4.08 3.00
N LEU A 92 -8.52 3.77 1.94
CA LEU A 92 -7.88 2.48 1.68
C LEU A 92 -6.43 2.70 1.24
N LEU A 93 -5.49 2.05 1.92
CA LEU A 93 -4.11 1.94 1.48
C LEU A 93 -3.90 0.62 0.75
N LEU A 94 -3.32 0.67 -0.45
CA LEU A 94 -2.98 -0.50 -1.23
C LEU A 94 -1.46 -0.65 -1.27
N TYR A 95 -0.95 -1.81 -0.80
CA TYR A 95 0.47 -2.16 -0.89
C TYR A 95 0.67 -3.48 -1.61
N PRO A 96 0.84 -3.47 -2.94
CA PRO A 96 1.38 -4.65 -3.60
C PRO A 96 2.82 -4.84 -3.19
N GLY A 97 3.22 -6.09 -2.98
CA GLY A 97 4.58 -6.37 -2.57
C GLY A 97 4.82 -7.85 -2.34
N ALA A 98 6.09 -8.23 -2.37
CA ALA A 98 6.52 -9.59 -2.13
C ALA A 98 7.52 -9.58 -0.96
N PHE A 99 7.05 -9.84 0.26
CA PHE A 99 7.97 -10.11 1.37
C PHE A 99 8.60 -11.48 1.18
N ASN A 100 9.83 -11.69 1.65
CA ASN A 100 10.50 -12.99 1.57
C ASN A 100 10.16 -13.89 2.77
N MET A 101 10.62 -15.14 2.73
CA MET A 101 10.43 -16.14 3.79
C MET A 101 11.04 -15.78 5.15
N THR A 102 11.95 -14.81 5.23
CA THR A 102 12.53 -14.34 6.50
C THR A 102 11.65 -13.26 7.14
N THR A 103 11.28 -12.23 6.37
CA THR A 103 10.53 -11.08 6.89
C THR A 103 9.02 -11.27 6.86
N GLY A 104 8.50 -12.10 5.96
CA GLY A 104 7.08 -12.37 5.77
C GLY A 104 6.40 -12.84 7.06
N PRO A 105 6.82 -13.99 7.64
CA PRO A 105 6.21 -14.54 8.85
C PRO A 105 6.24 -13.62 10.07
N LYS A 106 7.14 -12.62 10.10
CA LYS A 106 7.36 -11.75 11.26
C LYS A 106 6.69 -10.39 11.10
N HIS A 107 6.70 -9.85 9.89
CA HIS A 107 6.41 -8.44 9.67
C HIS A 107 5.22 -8.20 8.75
N TRP A 108 4.87 -9.15 7.87
CA TRP A 108 3.90 -8.90 6.82
C TRP A 108 2.53 -8.50 7.36
N GLU A 109 1.90 -9.36 8.17
CA GLU A 109 0.60 -9.07 8.77
C GLU A 109 0.71 -7.93 9.80
N LEU A 110 1.76 -7.94 10.62
CA LEU A 110 1.98 -6.94 11.67
C LEU A 110 2.00 -5.51 11.11
N LEU A 111 2.75 -5.27 10.03
CA LEU A 111 2.85 -3.95 9.41
C LEU A 111 1.49 -3.51 8.85
N GLN A 112 0.77 -4.41 8.18
CA GLN A 112 -0.55 -4.09 7.61
C GLN A 112 -1.54 -3.68 8.70
N ARG A 113 -1.62 -4.47 9.78
CA ARG A 113 -2.49 -4.18 10.92
C ARG A 113 -2.11 -2.87 11.60
N GLY A 114 -0.82 -2.60 11.76
CA GLY A 114 -0.35 -1.31 12.28
C GLY A 114 -0.75 -0.14 11.39
N ARG A 115 -0.58 -0.24 10.07
CA ARG A 115 -0.98 0.82 9.14
C ARG A 115 -2.49 1.06 9.14
N ALA A 116 -3.29 0.00 9.25
CA ALA A 116 -4.74 0.09 9.27
C ALA A 116 -5.25 0.76 10.55
N LEU A 117 -4.82 0.24 11.71
CA LEU A 117 -5.26 0.68 13.03
C LEU A 117 -4.83 2.12 13.34
N ASP A 118 -3.53 2.43 13.19
CA ASP A 118 -2.97 3.74 13.60
C ASP A 118 -3.55 4.91 12.79
N ASN A 119 -4.04 4.61 11.58
CA ASN A 119 -4.56 5.61 10.64
C ASN A 119 -6.07 5.53 10.44
N GLN A 120 -6.74 4.53 11.06
CA GLN A 120 -8.17 4.26 10.90
C GLN A 120 -8.57 4.18 9.42
N VAL A 121 -7.84 3.36 8.66
CA VAL A 121 -8.01 3.10 7.22
C VAL A 121 -8.03 1.61 6.95
N TYR A 122 -8.68 1.21 5.86
CA TYR A 122 -8.48 -0.13 5.32
C TYR A 122 -7.06 -0.24 4.76
N VAL A 123 -6.49 -1.43 4.82
CA VAL A 123 -5.22 -1.78 4.16
C VAL A 123 -5.43 -3.05 3.34
N ALA A 124 -5.08 -3.01 2.07
CA ALA A 124 -5.07 -4.16 1.18
C ALA A 124 -3.64 -4.43 0.71
N THR A 125 -3.24 -5.69 0.69
CA THR A 125 -1.96 -6.13 0.12
C THR A 125 -2.16 -7.21 -0.91
N ALA A 126 -1.33 -7.15 -1.95
CA ALA A 126 -1.33 -8.11 -3.05
C ALA A 126 0.09 -8.64 -3.24
N SER A 127 0.30 -9.90 -2.89
CA SER A 127 1.56 -10.61 -3.07
C SER A 127 1.43 -11.64 -4.21
N PRO A 128 2.50 -11.86 -4.99
CA PRO A 128 2.62 -13.08 -5.79
C PRO A 128 2.45 -14.33 -4.91
N ALA A 129 1.95 -15.40 -5.52
CA ALA A 129 2.01 -16.73 -4.92
C ALA A 129 3.46 -17.16 -4.71
N ARG A 130 3.69 -18.03 -3.73
CA ARG A 130 5.00 -18.56 -3.41
C ARG A 130 5.45 -19.52 -4.50
N ASP A 131 6.54 -19.19 -5.17
CA ASP A 131 7.28 -20.08 -6.05
C ASP A 131 8.64 -20.39 -5.44
N THR A 132 8.86 -21.65 -5.05
CA THR A 132 10.12 -22.11 -4.46
C THR A 132 11.25 -22.28 -5.48
N GLY A 133 10.93 -22.27 -6.78
CA GLY A 133 11.91 -22.31 -7.87
C GLY A 133 12.40 -20.93 -8.32
N ALA A 134 11.76 -19.85 -7.86
CA ALA A 134 12.12 -18.48 -8.23
C ALA A 134 13.40 -18.01 -7.51
N GLY A 135 14.13 -17.08 -8.14
CA GLY A 135 15.29 -16.43 -7.53
C GLY A 135 14.95 -15.58 -6.29
N TYR A 136 13.69 -15.16 -6.17
CA TYR A 136 13.14 -14.51 -4.98
C TYR A 136 11.84 -15.22 -4.56
N VAL A 137 11.88 -15.93 -3.43
CA VAL A 137 10.74 -16.70 -2.93
C VAL A 137 9.81 -15.79 -2.13
N ALA A 138 8.67 -15.43 -2.73
CA ALA A 138 7.65 -14.62 -2.10
C ALA A 138 6.96 -15.36 -0.94
N TRP A 139 6.59 -14.61 0.09
CA TRP A 139 5.84 -15.10 1.24
C TRP A 139 4.42 -15.50 0.83
N GLY A 140 3.77 -14.73 -0.06
CA GLY A 140 2.35 -14.89 -0.38
C GLY A 140 1.48 -14.10 0.60
N HIS A 141 0.35 -14.68 0.98
CA HIS A 141 -0.54 -14.14 2.03
C HIS A 141 -1.05 -12.72 1.74
N SER A 142 -1.56 -12.49 0.54
CA SER A 142 -2.34 -11.27 0.25
C SER A 142 -3.47 -11.14 1.27
N CYS A 143 -3.72 -9.97 1.83
CA CYS A 143 -4.82 -9.78 2.77
C CYS A 143 -5.44 -8.39 2.74
N VAL A 144 -6.64 -8.29 3.31
CA VAL A 144 -7.35 -7.04 3.57
C VAL A 144 -7.56 -6.93 5.08
N VAL A 145 -7.17 -5.78 5.62
CA VAL A 145 -7.29 -5.43 7.04
C VAL A 145 -8.22 -4.23 7.17
N ASP A 146 -9.12 -4.29 8.14
CA ASP A 146 -10.07 -3.23 8.43
C ASP A 146 -9.47 -2.12 9.31
N PRO A 147 -10.17 -0.99 9.51
CA PRO A 147 -9.72 0.10 10.36
C PRO A 147 -9.48 -0.29 11.84
N TRP A 148 -10.08 -1.37 12.34
CA TRP A 148 -9.85 -1.91 13.68
C TRP A 148 -8.58 -2.76 13.77
N GLY A 149 -7.88 -2.99 12.66
CA GLY A 149 -6.71 -3.84 12.58
C GLY A 149 -7.06 -5.33 12.55
N GLU A 150 -8.31 -5.68 12.22
CA GLU A 150 -8.75 -7.06 12.00
C GLU A 150 -8.49 -7.49 10.55
N VAL A 151 -7.95 -8.70 10.38
CA VAL A 151 -7.77 -9.29 9.05
C VAL A 151 -9.12 -9.85 8.59
N ILE A 152 -9.76 -9.20 7.63
CA ILE A 152 -11.11 -9.56 7.16
C ILE A 152 -11.10 -10.48 5.93
N ALA A 153 -9.97 -10.58 5.23
CA ALA A 153 -9.76 -11.54 4.16
C ALA A 153 -8.25 -11.81 3.99
N ALA A 154 -7.86 -13.06 3.73
CA ALA A 154 -6.46 -13.43 3.52
C ALA A 154 -6.32 -14.66 2.60
N THR A 155 -5.25 -14.70 1.81
CA THR A 155 -4.80 -15.90 1.10
C THR A 155 -3.79 -16.68 1.94
N ASP A 156 -3.54 -17.93 1.55
CA ASP A 156 -2.34 -18.66 1.93
C ASP A 156 -1.17 -18.31 0.97
N GLU A 157 -0.22 -19.23 0.81
CA GLU A 157 0.92 -19.08 -0.10
C GLU A 157 0.60 -19.36 -1.58
N LYS A 158 -0.60 -19.85 -1.91
CA LYS A 158 -0.93 -20.34 -3.27
C LYS A 158 -1.56 -19.24 -4.11
N GLU A 159 -1.61 -19.47 -5.42
CA GLU A 159 -2.37 -18.62 -6.33
C GLU A 159 -3.85 -18.63 -5.95
N SER A 160 -4.38 -17.44 -5.65
CA SER A 160 -5.74 -17.28 -5.16
C SER A 160 -6.21 -15.84 -5.35
N VAL A 161 -7.52 -15.64 -5.25
CA VAL A 161 -8.16 -14.32 -5.24
C VAL A 161 -9.01 -14.23 -3.99
N ILE A 162 -8.85 -13.15 -3.24
CA ILE A 162 -9.71 -12.80 -2.11
C ILE A 162 -10.60 -11.62 -2.45
N TYR A 163 -11.79 -11.61 -1.86
CA TYR A 163 -12.76 -10.53 -1.95
C TYR A 163 -13.06 -10.06 -0.53
N ALA A 164 -13.20 -8.74 -0.37
CA ALA A 164 -13.60 -8.11 0.88
C ALA A 164 -14.45 -6.88 0.58
N ASP A 165 -15.50 -6.70 1.37
CA ASP A 165 -16.35 -5.51 1.31
C ASP A 165 -15.75 -4.40 2.17
N ILE A 166 -15.57 -3.22 1.56
CA ILE A 166 -15.05 -2.03 2.23
C ILE A 166 -16.23 -1.16 2.68
N ASP A 167 -16.47 -1.14 3.99
CA ASP A 167 -17.59 -0.44 4.62
C ASP A 167 -17.12 0.90 5.19
N LEU A 168 -17.37 1.98 4.44
CA LEU A 168 -16.95 3.32 4.82
C LEU A 168 -17.80 3.90 5.96
N GLU A 169 -19.01 3.38 6.18
CA GLU A 169 -19.85 3.80 7.30
C GLU A 169 -19.24 3.31 8.61
N LYS A 170 -18.85 2.02 8.67
CA LYS A 170 -18.11 1.46 9.83
C LYS A 170 -16.79 2.17 10.10
N GLN A 171 -16.06 2.53 9.03
CA GLN A 171 -14.83 3.30 9.17
C GLN A 171 -15.09 4.66 9.84
N GLU A 172 -16.13 5.37 9.42
CA GLU A 172 -16.48 6.67 9.97
C GLU A 172 -17.02 6.57 11.40
N GLU A 173 -17.81 5.53 11.71
CA GLU A 173 -18.24 5.22 13.08
C GLU A 173 -17.04 4.99 14.01
N MET A 174 -16.04 4.21 13.56
CA MET A 174 -14.81 3.99 14.32
C MET A 174 -14.07 5.32 14.59
N ARG A 175 -13.93 6.18 13.58
CA ARG A 175 -13.28 7.49 13.72
C ARG A 175 -14.02 8.41 14.71
N LYS A 176 -15.34 8.26 14.85
CA LYS A 176 -16.13 8.98 15.86
C LYS A 176 -15.94 8.41 17.26
N MET A 177 -15.90 7.07 17.39
CA MET A 177 -15.71 6.39 18.69
C MET A 177 -14.31 6.61 19.26
N ILE A 178 -13.28 6.57 18.40
CA ILE A 178 -11.87 6.76 18.77
C ILE A 178 -11.30 7.87 17.87
N PRO A 179 -11.47 9.16 18.22
CA PRO A 179 -11.14 10.28 17.34
C PRO A 179 -9.66 10.65 17.34
N LEU A 180 -8.79 9.71 16.92
CA LEU A 180 -7.33 9.85 16.96
C LEU A 180 -6.84 11.15 16.30
N LYS A 181 -7.41 11.52 15.14
CA LYS A 181 -7.04 12.73 14.40
C LYS A 181 -7.26 14.02 15.21
N GLN A 182 -8.31 14.07 16.03
CA GLN A 182 -8.63 15.23 16.86
C GLN A 182 -7.76 15.30 18.13
N GLN A 183 -7.24 14.15 18.56
CA GLN A 183 -6.46 14.00 19.78
C GLN A 183 -4.95 14.17 19.55
N LYS A 184 -4.51 14.36 18.29
CA LYS A 184 -3.10 14.63 17.96
C LYS A 184 -2.64 15.95 18.58
N ARG A 185 -1.47 15.92 19.23
CA ARG A 185 -0.85 17.06 19.92
C ARG A 185 0.02 17.88 18.99
N HIS A 186 -0.63 18.67 18.12
CA HIS A 186 0.05 19.53 17.15
C HIS A 186 0.89 20.65 17.75
N ASP A 187 0.70 20.92 19.04
CA ASP A 187 1.55 21.79 19.85
C ASP A 187 2.88 21.14 20.26
N LEU A 188 2.97 19.80 20.23
CA LEU A 188 4.18 19.04 20.57
C LEU A 188 4.89 18.48 19.34
N TYR A 189 4.13 18.08 18.32
CA TYR A 189 4.69 17.48 17.10
C TYR A 189 3.87 17.85 15.86
N HIS A 190 4.55 17.93 14.72
CA HIS A 190 3.89 18.07 13.43
C HIS A 190 3.54 16.71 12.85
N SER A 191 2.33 16.59 12.30
CA SER A 191 1.99 15.45 11.45
C SER A 191 2.90 15.44 10.22
N PRO A 192 3.34 14.27 9.75
CA PRO A 192 3.98 14.15 8.44
C PRO A 192 3.09 14.73 7.34
N SER A 193 3.70 15.47 6.42
CA SER A 193 3.04 16.11 5.28
C SER A 193 3.89 15.97 4.01
N MET A 194 3.26 16.03 2.84
CA MET A 194 4.00 16.16 1.57
C MET A 194 4.70 17.51 1.49
N ASN A 195 5.89 17.55 0.88
CA ASN A 195 6.50 18.82 0.48
C ASN A 195 5.65 19.48 -0.61
N VAL A 196 5.36 20.77 -0.46
CA VAL A 196 4.48 21.56 -1.36
C VAL A 196 4.94 21.49 -2.81
N ASP A 197 6.25 21.46 -3.06
CA ASP A 197 6.80 21.37 -4.43
C ASP A 197 6.56 20.00 -5.09
N LYS A 198 6.38 18.95 -4.29
CA LYS A 198 6.04 17.60 -4.75
C LYS A 198 4.52 17.37 -4.87
N ASP A 199 3.70 18.30 -4.38
CA ASP A 199 2.24 18.33 -4.52
C ASP A 199 1.80 18.97 -5.86
N ARG A 200 2.73 19.56 -6.64
CA ARG A 200 2.43 20.40 -7.83
C ARG A 200 1.94 19.65 -9.07
N ARG A 201 1.86 18.31 -9.06
CA ARG A 201 1.15 17.52 -10.07
C ARG A 201 -0.28 17.13 -9.66
N GLY A 202 -0.85 17.79 -8.64
CA GLY A 202 -2.17 18.44 -8.66
C GLY A 202 -3.45 17.62 -8.82
N ASP A 203 -3.46 16.52 -9.55
CA ASP A 203 -4.68 15.79 -9.85
C ASP A 203 -4.60 14.41 -9.19
N LEU A 204 -5.33 14.26 -8.09
CA LEU A 204 -5.82 12.94 -7.69
C LEU A 204 -6.38 12.30 -8.96
N TYR A 205 -5.78 11.21 -9.43
CA TYR A 205 -6.26 10.52 -10.62
C TYR A 205 -7.74 10.22 -10.41
N GLN A 206 -8.60 10.85 -11.21
CA GLN A 206 -10.04 10.68 -11.08
C GLN A 206 -10.47 9.53 -11.99
N VAL A 207 -11.05 8.48 -11.42
CA VAL A 207 -11.84 7.53 -12.19
C VAL A 207 -13.16 8.23 -12.55
N ASN A 208 -13.16 8.98 -13.66
CA ASN A 208 -14.38 9.63 -14.15
C ASN A 208 -15.44 8.58 -14.49
N SER A 209 -16.66 8.81 -14.00
CA SER A 209 -17.82 7.92 -14.14
C SER A 209 -18.08 7.47 -15.57
#